data_AF-A0A256Z9W2-F1
#
_entry.id   AF-A0A256Z9W2-F1
#
_cell.length_a   1.000
_cell.length_b   1.000
_cell.length_c   1.000
_cell.angle_alpha   90.00
_cell.angle_beta   90.00
_cell.angle_gamma   90.00
#
_symmetry.space_group_name_H-M   'P 1'
#
loop_
_entity.id
_entity.type
_entity.pdbx_description
1 polymer ?
#
loop_
_entity_poly.entity_id
_entity_poly.type
_entity_poly.pdbx_seq_one_letter_code
_entity_poly.pdbx_strand_id
1 'polypeptide(L)'
;MYRLPKLIDINAKSKLIRNRESLLILSRCIELEHPEVIEGFKDKCAVLTVCPEEEHINHVGFKLAGILARDNYKEIIVLSVDGSMHCVQLHFMVEEIFKIMDLDSKVKRRHLVLTKGKVIEVSKNCVKNARFLSRVDKLLKMR
;
A
#
# COMPACT_ATOMS: atom_id res chain seq x y z
N MET A 1 19.53 2.17 9.70
CA MET A 1 18.59 1.45 10.59
C MET A 1 17.21 2.03 10.37
N TYR A 2 16.22 1.19 10.08
CA TYR A 2 14.81 1.60 9.92
C TYR A 2 14.27 2.21 11.22
N ARG A 3 13.48 3.28 11.13
CA ARG A 3 12.86 4.04 12.22
C ARG A 3 11.33 4.02 12.16
N LEU A 4 10.74 3.85 10.97
CA LEU A 4 9.29 3.77 10.83
C LEU A 4 8.74 2.44 11.36
N PRO A 5 7.53 2.46 11.95
CA PRO A 5 6.91 1.25 12.49
C PRO A 5 6.58 0.26 11.37
N LYS A 6 6.78 -1.04 11.61
CA LYS A 6 6.22 -2.07 10.73
C LYS A 6 4.75 -2.28 11.03
N LEU A 7 3.97 -2.57 9.98
CA LEU A 7 2.55 -2.88 10.10
C LEU A 7 2.27 -4.07 11.01
N ILE A 8 3.11 -5.12 10.94
CA ILE A 8 2.87 -6.35 11.68
C ILE A 8 3.09 -6.18 13.19
N ASP A 9 4.04 -5.32 13.58
CA ASP A 9 4.51 -5.12 14.96
C ASP A 9 3.54 -4.30 15.82
N ILE A 10 2.65 -3.51 15.22
CA ILE A 10 1.78 -2.60 15.97
C ILE A 10 0.42 -3.22 16.31
N ASN A 11 -0.26 -2.76 17.36
CA ASN A 11 -1.65 -3.15 17.60
C ASN A 11 -2.58 -2.61 16.48
N ALA A 12 -3.62 -3.36 16.13
CA ALA A 12 -4.62 -2.96 15.12
C ALA A 12 -5.37 -1.65 15.43
N LYS A 13 -5.31 -1.16 16.67
CA LYS A 13 -5.82 0.15 17.11
C LYS A 13 -4.74 0.96 17.85
N SER A 14 -3.50 0.83 17.41
CA SER A 14 -2.35 1.55 17.99
C SER A 14 -2.60 3.06 18.02
N LYS A 15 -2.05 3.77 19.03
CA LYS A 15 -2.09 5.24 19.12
C LYS A 15 -1.45 5.92 17.89
N LEU A 16 -0.57 5.21 17.17
CA LEU A 16 0.08 5.72 15.96
C LEU A 16 -0.90 5.88 14.78
N ILE A 17 -1.97 5.08 14.74
CA ILE A 17 -2.88 4.98 13.60
C ILE A 17 -4.32 5.36 13.96
N ARG A 18 -4.71 5.21 15.23
CA ARG A 18 -6.03 5.55 15.73
C ARG A 18 -6.33 7.04 15.49
N ASN A 19 -7.58 7.34 15.12
CA ASN A 19 -8.10 8.68 14.84
C ASN A 19 -7.39 9.41 13.68
N ARG A 20 -6.59 8.71 12.86
CA ARG A 20 -6.01 9.29 11.65
C ARG A 20 -6.99 9.11 10.50
N GLU A 21 -7.13 10.14 9.68
CA GLU A 21 -8.03 10.09 8.52
C GLU A 21 -7.43 9.29 7.36
N SER A 22 -6.11 9.22 7.27
CA SER A 22 -5.40 8.55 6.18
C SER A 22 -4.31 7.62 6.67
N LEU A 23 -4.15 6.48 5.99
CA LEU A 23 -3.12 5.48 6.26
C LEU A 23 -2.28 5.26 4.99
N LEU A 24 -0.96 5.36 5.14
CA LEU A 24 0.04 5.04 4.13
C LEU A 24 0.67 3.68 4.45
N ILE A 25 0.57 2.77 3.49
CA ILE A 25 1.30 1.50 3.45
C ILE A 25 2.52 1.69 2.56
N LEU A 26 3.70 1.69 3.17
CA LEU A 26 4.97 2.03 2.52
C LEU A 26 5.84 0.77 2.36
N SER A 27 6.40 0.54 1.17
CA SER A 27 7.49 -0.43 1.00
C SER A 27 8.66 -0.05 1.89
N ARG A 28 9.06 -0.95 2.78
CA ARG A 28 10.00 -0.65 3.87
C ARG A 28 11.33 -0.09 3.40
N CYS A 29 11.89 -0.61 2.31
CA CYS A 29 13.16 -0.16 1.76
C CYS A 29 13.17 1.34 1.34
N ILE A 30 12.01 1.93 1.01
CA ILE A 30 11.91 3.36 0.65
C ILE A 30 12.41 4.25 1.79
N GLU A 31 12.28 3.83 3.05
CA GLU A 31 12.78 4.58 4.19
C GLU A 31 14.28 4.85 4.15
N LEU A 32 15.07 3.91 3.63
CA LEU A 32 16.51 4.05 3.55
C LEU A 32 16.95 4.59 2.19
N GLU A 33 16.34 4.10 1.11
CA GLU A 33 16.76 4.43 -0.25
C GLU A 33 16.26 5.79 -0.73
N HIS A 34 15.07 6.21 -0.28
CA HIS A 34 14.39 7.42 -0.73
C HIS A 34 13.65 8.14 0.41
N PRO A 35 14.33 8.50 1.51
CA PRO A 35 13.70 9.12 2.68
C PRO A 35 12.98 10.44 2.35
N GLU A 36 13.44 11.17 1.33
CA GLU A 36 12.88 12.44 0.87
C GLU A 36 11.41 12.31 0.44
N VAL A 37 11.02 11.14 -0.06
CA VAL A 37 9.65 10.88 -0.53
C VAL A 37 8.66 10.82 0.65
N ILE A 38 9.13 10.45 1.84
CA ILE A 38 8.29 10.22 3.01
C ILE A 38 7.79 11.55 3.60
N GLU A 39 8.57 12.62 3.47
CA GLU A 39 8.23 13.95 3.99
C GLU A 39 6.88 14.46 3.44
N GLY A 40 6.52 14.09 2.21
CA GLY A 40 5.23 14.44 1.61
C GLY A 40 4.00 13.88 2.33
N PHE A 41 4.19 12.87 3.21
CA PHE A 41 3.14 12.09 3.86
C PHE A 41 3.15 12.15 5.39
N LYS A 42 4.28 12.46 6.05
CA LYS A 42 4.43 12.33 7.52
C LYS A 42 3.34 13.04 8.33
N ASP A 43 2.93 14.23 7.91
CA ASP A 43 1.92 15.02 8.64
C ASP A 43 0.49 14.73 8.20
N LYS A 44 0.32 14.07 7.06
CA LYS A 44 -0.99 13.84 6.41
C LYS A 44 -1.56 12.46 6.70
N CYS A 45 -0.69 11.48 6.98
CA CYS A 45 -1.08 10.08 7.09
C CYS A 45 -0.37 9.41 8.26
N ALA A 46 -1.03 8.44 8.89
CA ALA A 46 -0.30 7.41 9.60
C ALA A 46 0.57 6.63 8.60
N VAL A 47 1.85 6.42 8.90
CA VAL A 47 2.76 5.68 8.02
C VAL A 47 3.11 4.35 8.66
N LEU A 48 2.84 3.25 7.95
CA LEU A 48 3.26 1.90 8.31
C LEU A 48 4.09 1.30 7.19
N THR A 49 5.20 0.66 7.56
CA THR A 49 6.07 -0.02 6.60
C THR A 49 5.75 -1.50 6.48
N VAL A 50 5.95 -2.04 5.28
CA VAL A 50 5.80 -3.47 4.99
C VAL A 50 6.94 -3.92 4.08
N CYS A 51 7.50 -5.11 4.36
CA CYS A 51 8.44 -5.80 3.50
C CYS A 51 7.86 -7.17 3.12
N PRO A 52 7.30 -7.35 1.92
CA PRO A 52 6.75 -8.64 1.49
C PRO A 52 7.80 -9.74 1.25
N GLU A 53 9.09 -9.42 1.34
CA GLU A 53 10.18 -10.41 1.39
C GLU A 53 10.32 -11.04 2.78
N GLU A 54 10.03 -10.25 3.82
CA GLU A 54 10.09 -10.68 5.22
C GLU A 54 8.76 -11.28 5.67
N GLU A 55 7.64 -10.68 5.23
CA GLU A 55 6.30 -10.99 5.68
C GLU A 55 5.45 -11.57 4.56
N HIS A 56 4.79 -12.71 4.82
CA HIS A 56 3.84 -13.25 3.86
C HIS A 56 2.66 -12.29 3.66
N ILE A 57 2.29 -12.05 2.39
CA ILE A 57 1.28 -11.03 2.05
C ILE A 57 -0.08 -11.26 2.72
N ASN A 58 -0.46 -12.52 2.98
CA ASN A 58 -1.70 -12.83 3.71
C ASN A 58 -1.67 -12.38 5.18
N HIS A 59 -0.52 -12.42 5.85
CA HIS A 59 -0.40 -11.91 7.23
C HIS A 59 -0.55 -10.39 7.25
N VAL A 60 0.11 -9.72 6.31
CA VAL A 60 -0.04 -8.28 6.06
C VAL A 60 -1.52 -7.96 5.80
N GLY A 61 -2.16 -8.72 4.92
CA GLY A 61 -3.54 -8.54 4.51
C GLY A 61 -4.52 -8.67 5.67
N PHE A 62 -4.41 -9.75 6.44
CA PHE A 62 -5.26 -9.99 7.61
C PHE A 62 -5.07 -8.90 8.68
N LYS A 63 -3.82 -8.50 8.93
CA LYS A 63 -3.51 -7.42 9.86
C LYS A 63 -4.10 -6.08 9.40
N LEU A 64 -3.95 -5.75 8.13
CA LEU A 64 -4.50 -4.53 7.54
C LEU A 64 -6.03 -4.53 7.56
N ALA A 65 -6.69 -5.62 7.16
CA ALA A 65 -8.15 -5.75 7.29
C ALA A 65 -8.61 -5.54 8.73
N GLY A 66 -7.88 -6.11 9.70
CA GLY A 66 -8.14 -5.88 11.12
C GLY A 66 -8.00 -4.41 11.54
N ILE A 67 -7.03 -3.67 11.01
CA ILE A 67 -6.90 -2.23 11.23
C ILE A 67 -8.11 -1.48 10.65
N LEU A 68 -8.46 -1.75 9.39
CA LEU A 68 -9.56 -1.08 8.69
C LEU A 68 -10.94 -1.37 9.30
N ALA A 69 -11.11 -2.53 9.94
CA ALA A 69 -12.37 -2.87 10.61
C ALA A 69 -12.59 -2.13 11.94
N ARG A 70 -11.57 -1.49 12.51
CA ARG A 70 -11.60 -0.90 13.86
C ARG A 70 -11.51 0.62 13.92
N ASP A 71 -11.15 1.25 12.80
CA ASP A 71 -10.95 2.69 12.66
C ASP A 71 -11.60 3.20 11.35
N ASN A 72 -12.00 4.47 11.34
CA ASN A 72 -12.68 5.10 10.21
C ASN A 72 -11.71 5.93 9.36
N TYR A 73 -10.99 5.26 8.46
CA TYR A 73 -10.13 5.93 7.49
C TYR A 73 -10.95 6.49 6.32
N LYS A 74 -10.61 7.71 5.88
CA LYS A 74 -11.11 8.31 4.64
C LYS A 74 -10.28 7.89 3.44
N GLU A 75 -8.98 7.64 3.63
CA GLU A 75 -8.07 7.30 2.54
C GLU A 75 -7.00 6.27 2.92
N ILE A 76 -6.79 5.28 2.05
CA ILE A 76 -5.68 4.32 2.12
C ILE A 76 -4.77 4.52 0.92
N ILE A 77 -3.49 4.71 1.19
CA ILE A 77 -2.47 4.96 0.17
C ILE A 77 -1.48 3.80 0.22
N VAL A 78 -1.16 3.23 -0.93
CA VAL A 78 -0.04 2.30 -1.07
C VAL A 78 1.07 3.00 -1.82
N LEU A 79 2.29 3.03 -1.27
CA LEU A 79 3.49 3.50 -1.96
C LEU A 79 4.53 2.38 -1.99
N SER A 80 4.82 1.87 -3.19
CA SER A 80 5.79 0.80 -3.40
C SER A 80 6.93 1.18 -4.33
N VAL A 81 8.00 0.39 -4.33
CA VAL A 81 9.05 0.48 -5.37
C VAL A 81 8.52 -0.13 -6.66
N ASP A 82 8.57 0.65 -7.75
CA ASP A 82 8.15 0.19 -9.07
C ASP A 82 9.07 -0.93 -9.58
N GLY A 83 8.50 -1.94 -10.23
CA GLY A 83 9.23 -3.11 -10.72
C GLY A 83 9.62 -4.17 -9.67
N SER A 84 9.38 -3.94 -8.38
CA SER A 84 9.64 -4.97 -7.34
C SER A 84 8.55 -6.06 -7.37
N MET A 85 8.97 -7.31 -7.60
CA MET A 85 8.08 -8.48 -7.58
C MET A 85 7.39 -8.71 -6.22
N HIS A 86 8.04 -8.27 -5.14
CA HIS A 86 7.53 -8.41 -3.78
C HIS A 86 6.57 -7.25 -3.45
N CYS A 87 7.00 -6.01 -3.71
CA CYS A 87 6.23 -4.84 -3.28
C CYS A 87 4.93 -4.63 -4.06
N VAL A 88 4.87 -5.08 -5.33
CA VAL A 88 3.63 -5.00 -6.13
C VAL A 88 2.46 -5.73 -5.45
N GLN A 89 2.75 -6.76 -4.64
CA GLN A 89 1.74 -7.53 -3.92
C GLN A 89 0.95 -6.68 -2.91
N LEU A 90 1.52 -5.59 -2.39
CA LEU A 90 0.81 -4.65 -1.50
C LEU A 90 -0.40 -4.02 -2.20
N HIS A 91 -0.25 -3.66 -3.47
CA HIS A 91 -1.34 -3.10 -4.26
C HIS A 91 -2.45 -4.13 -4.47
N PHE A 92 -2.07 -5.36 -4.79
CA PHE A 92 -3.03 -6.45 -4.99
C PHE A 92 -3.78 -6.79 -3.70
N MET A 93 -3.07 -6.82 -2.57
CA MET A 93 -3.67 -7.12 -1.28
C MET A 93 -4.63 -6.01 -0.84
N VAL A 94 -4.31 -4.74 -1.07
CA VAL A 94 -5.26 -3.65 -0.81
C VAL A 94 -6.51 -3.77 -1.68
N GLU A 95 -6.39 -4.08 -2.98
CA GLU A 95 -7.56 -4.33 -3.83
C GLU A 95 -8.40 -5.50 -3.32
N GLU A 96 -7.76 -6.58 -2.86
CA GLU A 96 -8.46 -7.75 -2.32
C GLU A 96 -9.21 -7.41 -1.02
N ILE A 97 -8.59 -6.69 -0.10
CA ILE A 97 -9.22 -6.22 1.14
C ILE A 97 -10.42 -5.32 0.83
N PHE A 98 -10.26 -4.36 -0.08
CA PHE A 98 -11.34 -3.45 -0.45
C PHE A 98 -12.55 -4.19 -1.02
N LYS A 99 -12.32 -5.26 -1.79
CA LYS A 99 -13.37 -6.13 -2.31
C LYS A 99 -14.04 -6.95 -1.21
N ILE A 100 -13.26 -7.57 -0.33
CA ILE A 100 -13.78 -8.44 0.75
C ILE A 100 -14.60 -7.63 1.76
N MET A 101 -14.17 -6.41 2.07
CA MET A 101 -14.77 -5.57 3.11
C MET A 101 -15.78 -4.53 2.57
N ASP A 102 -16.05 -4.54 1.27
CA ASP A 102 -16.92 -3.57 0.59
C ASP A 102 -16.62 -2.10 0.97
N LEU A 103 -15.37 -1.69 0.71
CA LEU A 103 -14.85 -0.37 1.10
C LEU A 103 -14.93 0.68 0.00
N ASP A 104 -15.26 0.29 -1.24
CA ASP A 104 -15.23 1.20 -2.40
C ASP A 104 -16.13 2.44 -2.25
N SER A 105 -17.22 2.34 -1.49
CA SER A 105 -18.16 3.44 -1.21
C SER A 105 -17.79 4.29 0.02
N LYS A 106 -16.84 3.83 0.84
CA LYS A 106 -16.55 4.39 2.17
C LYS A 106 -15.16 5.01 2.26
N VAL A 107 -14.20 4.42 1.56
CA VAL A 107 -12.78 4.75 1.71
C VAL A 107 -12.18 4.97 0.33
N LYS A 108 -11.43 6.06 0.17
CA LYS A 108 -10.65 6.30 -1.04
C LYS A 108 -9.40 5.42 -1.01
N ARG A 109 -9.05 4.76 -2.12
CA ARG A 109 -7.75 4.10 -2.26
C ARG A 109 -6.92 4.72 -3.37
N ARG A 110 -5.62 4.86 -3.11
CA ARG A 110 -4.62 5.37 -4.05
C ARG A 110 -3.45 4.42 -4.14
N HIS A 111 -2.96 4.23 -5.36
CA HIS A 111 -1.83 3.37 -5.65
C HIS A 111 -0.71 4.21 -6.23
N LEU A 112 0.38 4.30 -5.51
CA LEU A 112 1.56 5.08 -5.87
C LEU A 112 2.75 4.13 -6.03
N VAL A 113 3.56 4.38 -7.04
CA VAL A 113 4.81 3.66 -7.27
C VAL A 113 5.96 4.66 -7.36
N LEU A 114 7.10 4.29 -6.80
CA LEU A 114 8.33 5.06 -6.85
C LEU A 114 9.23 4.51 -7.96
N THR A 115 9.49 5.32 -8.97
CA THR A 115 10.38 4.97 -10.08
C THR A 115 11.30 6.15 -10.39
N LYS A 116 12.61 5.88 -10.49
CA LYS A 116 13.63 6.91 -10.80
C LYS A 116 13.51 8.17 -9.91
N GLY A 117 13.28 7.99 -8.61
CA GLY A 117 13.11 9.06 -7.63
C GLY A 117 11.80 9.85 -7.74
N LYS A 118 10.85 9.41 -8.56
CA LYS A 118 9.55 10.07 -8.75
C LYS A 118 8.40 9.18 -8.29
N VAL A 119 7.48 9.76 -7.53
CA VAL A 119 6.22 9.11 -7.16
C VAL A 119 5.21 9.30 -8.28
N ILE A 120 4.67 8.20 -8.79
CA ILE A 120 3.67 8.18 -9.86
C ILE A 120 2.41 7.49 -9.33
N GLU A 121 1.26 8.12 -9.51
CA GLU A 121 -0.02 7.49 -9.21
C GLU A 121 -0.48 6.61 -10.37
N VAL A 122 -0.82 5.35 -10.07
CA VAL A 122 -1.34 4.38 -11.03
C VAL A 122 -2.81 4.09 -10.74
N SER A 123 -3.58 3.83 -11.81
CA SER A 123 -5.01 3.58 -11.67
C SER A 123 -5.32 2.21 -11.06
N LYS A 124 -6.50 2.09 -10.43
CA LYS A 124 -7.05 0.78 -9.99
C LYS A 124 -7.06 -0.25 -11.13
N ASN A 125 -7.36 0.19 -12.35
CA ASN A 125 -7.38 -0.67 -13.53
C ASN A 125 -5.97 -1.17 -13.89
N CYS A 126 -4.92 -0.35 -13.72
CA CYS A 126 -3.53 -0.78 -13.89
C CYS A 126 -3.20 -1.91 -12.92
N VAL A 127 -3.47 -1.72 -11.62
CA VAL A 127 -3.24 -2.73 -10.58
C VAL A 127 -4.01 -4.02 -10.87
N LYS A 128 -5.29 -3.91 -11.25
CA LYS A 128 -6.11 -5.07 -11.60
C LYS A 128 -5.54 -5.83 -12.79
N ASN A 129 -5.15 -5.14 -13.87
CA ASN A 129 -4.62 -5.81 -15.07
C ASN A 129 -3.24 -6.43 -14.84
N ALA A 130 -2.40 -5.84 -13.98
CA ALA A 130 -1.10 -6.41 -13.64
C ALA A 130 -1.18 -7.83 -13.04
N ARG A 131 -2.32 -8.23 -12.47
CA ARG A 131 -2.59 -9.60 -12.00
C ARG A 131 -2.86 -10.60 -13.13
N PHE A 132 -3.18 -10.14 -14.34
CA PHE A 132 -3.58 -10.97 -15.46
C PHE A 132 -2.60 -10.79 -16.63
N LEU A 133 -1.54 -11.62 -16.66
CA LEU A 133 -0.52 -11.56 -17.71
C LEU A 133 -1.11 -11.69 -19.12
N SER A 134 -2.18 -12.46 -19.30
CA SER A 134 -2.90 -12.56 -20.58
C SER A 134 -3.56 -11.26 -21.02
N ARG A 135 -3.97 -10.38 -20.09
CA ARG A 135 -4.49 -9.04 -20.43
C ARG A 135 -3.36 -8.07 -20.73
N VAL A 136 -2.28 -8.15 -19.96
CA VAL A 136 -1.07 -7.35 -20.20
C VAL A 136 -0.51 -7.65 -21.60
N ASP A 137 -0.37 -8.92 -21.95
CA ASP A 137 0.10 -9.34 -23.28
C ASP A 137 -0.80 -8.80 -24.41
N LYS A 138 -2.13 -8.85 -24.24
CA LYS A 138 -3.06 -8.24 -25.21
C LYS A 138 -2.84 -6.74 -25.35
N LEU A 139 -2.67 -6.01 -24.25
CA LEU A 139 -2.40 -4.56 -24.28
C LEU A 139 -1.08 -4.23 -24.97
N LEU A 140 -0.04 -5.05 -24.77
CA LEU A 140 1.25 -4.86 -25.43
C LEU A 140 1.18 -5.12 -26.94
N LYS A 141 0.31 -6.03 -27.39
CA LYS A 141 0.07 -6.33 -28.82
C LYS A 141 -0.85 -5.32 -29.53
N MET A 142 -1.54 -4.47 -28.77
CA MET A 142 -2.37 -3.38 -29.33
C MET A 142 -1.56 -2.11 -29.64
N ARG A 143 -0.27 -2.10 -29.29
CA ARG A 143 0.71 -1.08 -29.69
C ARG A 143 1.31 -1.43 -31.04
#